data_AF-A0A3A5V9I5-F1
#
_entry.id   AF-A0A3A5V9I5-F1
#
_cell.length_a   1.000
_cell.length_b   1.000
_cell.length_c   1.000
_cell.angle_alpha   90.00
_cell.angle_beta   90.00
_cell.angle_gamma   90.00
#
_symmetry.space_group_name_H-M   'P 1'
#
loop_
_entity.id
_entity.type
_entity.pdbx_description
1 polymer ?
#
loop_
_entity_poly.entity_id
_entity_poly.type
_entity_poly.pdbx_seq_one_letter_code
_entity_poly.pdbx_strand_id
1 'polypeptide(L)'
;MVGLFDLFMMRDRINNSTNVFYIIFEKASILISLLIIMAIGLALDFPMWGVAVLVGLSLGPVVYGHYYLIYIRPLLKERED
;
A
#
# COMPACT_ATOMS: atom_id res chain seq x y z
N MET A 1 1.80 -12.11 -18.59
CA MET A 1 2.93 -12.16 -17.62
C MET A 1 3.57 -10.77 -17.60
N VAL A 2 3.59 -10.09 -16.46
CA VAL A 2 4.24 -8.77 -16.35
C VAL A 2 5.75 -8.99 -16.41
N GLY A 3 6.39 -8.49 -17.47
CA GLY A 3 7.84 -8.62 -17.65
C GLY A 3 8.62 -7.64 -16.77
N LEU A 4 9.88 -7.95 -16.47
CA LEU A 4 10.79 -7.08 -15.71
C LEU A 4 10.88 -5.67 -16.31
N PHE A 5 10.80 -5.56 -17.63
CA PHE A 5 10.83 -4.29 -18.37
C PHE A 5 9.56 -3.45 -18.16
N ASP A 6 8.40 -4.07 -18.02
CA ASP A 6 7.14 -3.38 -17.66
C ASP A 6 7.24 -2.78 -16.25
N LEU A 7 7.89 -3.48 -15.32
CA LEU A 7 8.17 -2.98 -13.97
C LEU A 7 9.08 -1.73 -13.99
N PHE A 8 10.11 -1.73 -14.84
CA PHE A 8 11.00 -0.58 -15.00
C PHE A 8 10.29 0.63 -15.61
N MET A 9 9.49 0.44 -16.67
CA MET A 9 8.72 1.53 -17.28
C MET A 9 7.64 2.10 -16.34
N MET A 10 6.99 1.25 -15.54
CA MET A 10 6.07 1.73 -14.49
C MET A 10 6.80 2.61 -13.47
N ARG A 11 7.96 2.16 -12.98
CA ARG A 11 8.77 2.92 -12.02
C ARG A 11 9.15 4.30 -12.57
N ASP A 12 9.55 4.39 -13.83
CA ASP A 12 9.96 5.65 -14.45
C ASP A 12 8.79 6.63 -14.68
N ARG A 13 7.62 6.11 -15.08
CA ARG A 13 6.40 6.91 -15.23
C ARG A 13 5.94 7.47 -13.88
N ILE A 14 5.98 6.65 -12.82
CA ILE A 14 5.64 7.07 -11.46
C ILE A 14 6.61 8.16 -10.97
N ASN A 15 7.90 8.02 -11.24
CA ASN A 15 8.91 8.95 -10.73
C ASN A 15 8.93 10.30 -11.47
N ASN A 16 8.53 10.34 -12.75
CA ASN A 16 8.58 11.56 -13.58
C ASN A 16 7.22 12.30 -13.70
N SER A 17 6.09 11.65 -13.43
CA SER A 17 4.75 12.23 -13.63
C SER A 17 3.96 12.50 -12.35
N THR A 18 4.38 11.94 -11.20
CA THR A 18 3.53 11.94 -10.00
C THR A 18 3.85 13.13 -9.12
N ASN A 19 2.85 13.98 -8.89
CA ASN A 19 2.94 15.13 -8.01
C ASN A 19 3.39 14.67 -6.60
N VAL A 20 4.43 15.29 -6.03
CA VAL A 20 5.05 14.88 -4.75
C VAL A 20 4.00 14.70 -3.64
N PHE A 21 2.96 15.52 -3.65
CA PHE A 21 1.84 15.39 -2.72
C PHE A 21 1.15 14.02 -2.81
N TYR A 22 0.92 13.48 -4.00
CA TYR A 22 0.29 12.16 -4.18
C TYR A 22 1.12 11.04 -3.53
N ILE A 23 2.44 11.07 -3.71
CA ILE A 23 3.34 10.09 -3.10
C ILE A 23 3.29 10.19 -1.58
N ILE A 24 3.31 11.41 -1.03
CA ILE A 24 3.22 11.63 0.42
C ILE A 24 1.87 11.16 0.96
N PHE A 25 0.76 11.52 0.30
CA PHE A 25 -0.58 11.09 0.69
C PHE A 25 -0.73 9.58 0.70
N GLU A 26 -0.14 8.88 -0.29
CA GLU A 26 -0.12 7.43 -0.34
C GLU A 26 0.64 6.80 0.83
N LYS A 27 1.80 7.36 1.22
CA LYS A 27 2.52 6.83 2.39
C LYS A 27 1.78 7.16 3.68
N ALA A 28 1.17 8.34 3.76
CA ALA A 28 0.37 8.75 4.92
C ALA A 28 -0.86 7.86 5.12
N SER A 29 -1.61 7.53 4.07
CA SER A 29 -2.77 6.64 4.15
C SER A 29 -2.41 5.21 4.58
N ILE A 30 -1.26 4.69 4.16
CA ILE A 30 -0.74 3.40 4.64
C ILE A 30 -0.48 3.48 6.16
N LEU A 31 0.22 4.53 6.61
CA LEU A 31 0.52 4.72 8.03
C LEU A 31 -0.75 4.90 8.87
N ILE A 32 -1.73 5.68 8.38
CA ILE A 32 -3.03 5.86 9.05
C ILE A 32 -3.77 4.53 9.15
N SER A 33 -3.75 3.71 8.10
CA SER A 33 -4.41 2.40 8.10
C SER A 33 -3.79 1.46 9.13
N LEU A 34 -2.46 1.41 9.23
CA LEU A 34 -1.75 0.62 10.24
C LEU A 34 -2.00 1.16 11.66
N LEU A 35 -2.09 2.48 11.81
CA LEU A 35 -2.43 3.10 13.09
C LEU A 35 -3.84 2.71 13.55
N ILE A 36 -4.81 2.66 12.63
CA ILE A 36 -6.17 2.19 12.94
C ILE A 36 -6.15 0.73 13.39
N ILE A 37 -5.40 -0.14 12.71
CA ILE A 37 -5.27 -1.56 13.08
C ILE A 37 -4.65 -1.70 14.48
N MET A 38 -3.61 -0.92 14.77
CA MET A 38 -3.02 -0.87 16.11
C MET A 38 -4.05 -0.40 17.16
N ALA A 39 -4.79 0.67 16.86
CA ALA A 39 -5.81 1.22 17.74
C ALA A 39 -6.94 0.20 18.01
N ILE A 40 -7.34 -0.58 17.01
CA ILE A 40 -8.30 -1.69 17.19
C ILE A 40 -7.72 -2.75 18.14
N GLY A 41 -6.45 -3.16 17.94
CA GLY A 41 -5.80 -4.13 18.83
C GLY A 41 -5.76 -3.65 20.29
N LEU A 42 -5.45 -2.36 20.49
CA LEU A 42 -5.48 -1.74 21.82
C LEU A 42 -6.90 -1.63 22.39
N ALA A 43 -7.89 -1.26 21.57
CA ALA A 43 -9.29 -1.14 21.98
C ALA A 43 -9.93 -2.50 22.35
N LEU A 44 -9.41 -3.59 21.79
CA LEU A 44 -9.80 -4.96 22.14
C LEU A 44 -9.00 -5.52 23.32
N ASP A 45 -8.18 -4.70 23.99
CA ASP A 45 -7.40 -5.06 25.17
C ASP A 45 -6.43 -6.23 24.94
N PHE A 46 -5.90 -6.34 23.71
CA PHE A 46 -4.91 -7.37 23.38
C PHE A 46 -3.59 -7.12 24.14
N PRO A 47 -2.87 -8.18 24.53
CA PRO A 47 -1.53 -8.00 25.09
C PRO A 47 -0.61 -7.35 24.04
N MET A 48 0.38 -6.57 24.49
CA MET A 48 1.25 -5.79 23.60
C MET A 48 1.91 -6.63 22.50
N TRP A 49 2.30 -7.88 22.79
CA TRP A 49 2.85 -8.79 21.78
C TRP A 49 1.81 -9.19 20.72
N GLY A 50 0.53 -9.33 21.11
CA GLY A 50 -0.58 -9.62 20.20
C GLY A 50 -0.89 -8.44 19.29
N VAL A 51 -0.83 -7.21 19.80
CA VAL A 51 -0.94 -6.00 18.98
C VAL A 51 0.22 -5.90 17.98
N ALA A 52 1.45 -6.20 18.42
CA ALA A 52 2.61 -6.20 17.54
C ALA A 52 2.49 -7.24 16.41
N VAL A 53 2.00 -8.44 16.71
CA VAL A 53 1.71 -9.47 15.70
C VAL A 53 0.60 -9.01 14.74
N LEU A 54 -0.48 -8.43 15.26
CA LEU A 54 -1.59 -7.92 14.44
C LEU A 54 -1.11 -6.85 13.44
N VAL A 55 -0.38 -5.85 13.92
CA VAL A 55 0.18 -4.79 13.06
C VAL A 55 1.21 -5.37 12.09
N GLY A 56 2.12 -6.23 12.57
CA GLY A 56 3.16 -6.85 11.75
C GLY A 56 2.60 -7.69 10.62
N LEU A 57 1.60 -8.53 10.89
CA LEU A 57 0.93 -9.34 9.86
C LEU A 57 0.10 -8.48 8.89
N SER A 58 -0.42 -7.34 9.35
CA SER A 58 -1.19 -6.43 8.49
C SER A 58 -0.34 -5.61 7.51
N LEU A 59 0.97 -5.45 7.76
CA LEU A 59 1.87 -4.68 6.89
C LEU A 59 1.79 -5.12 5.42
N GLY A 60 1.92 -6.43 5.16
CA GLY A 60 1.87 -6.98 3.80
C GLY A 60 0.56 -6.66 3.08
N PRO A 61 -0.60 -7.08 3.62
CA PRO A 61 -1.91 -6.83 3.02
C PRO A 61 -2.24 -5.34 2.84
N VAL A 62 -1.94 -4.49 3.82
CA VAL A 62 -2.25 -3.05 3.74
C VAL A 62 -1.43 -2.39 2.63
N VAL A 63 -0.12 -2.65 2.63
CA VAL A 63 0.79 -2.08 1.62
C VAL A 63 0.45 -2.61 0.22
N TYR A 64 0.22 -3.92 0.09
CA TYR A 64 -0.17 -4.53 -1.18
C TYR A 64 -1.50 -3.97 -1.70
N GLY A 65 -2.52 -3.87 -0.85
CA GLY A 65 -3.83 -3.34 -1.23
C GLY A 65 -3.74 -1.90 -1.73
N HIS A 66 -2.91 -1.08 -1.08
CA HIS A 66 -2.70 0.30 -1.50
C HIS A 66 -2.02 0.40 -2.87
N TYR A 67 -0.92 -0.34 -3.08
CA TYR A 67 -0.25 -0.37 -4.38
C TYR A 67 -1.11 -0.99 -5.48
N TYR A 68 -1.91 -2.01 -5.14
CA TYR A 68 -2.79 -2.67 -6.08
C TYR A 68 -3.84 -1.71 -6.62
N LEU A 69 -4.50 -0.95 -5.75
CA LEU A 69 -5.54 -0.01 -6.16
C LEU A 69 -5.01 1.18 -6.95
N ILE A 70 -3.84 1.71 -6.57
CA ILE A 70 -3.30 2.95 -7.15
C ILE A 70 -2.51 2.69 -8.43
N TYR A 71 -1.73 1.61 -8.48
CA TYR A 71 -0.82 1.35 -9.60
C TYR A 71 -1.26 0.15 -10.44
N ILE A 72 -1.54 -1.00 -9.82
CA ILE A 72 -1.75 -2.24 -10.59
C ILE A 72 -3.08 -2.25 -11.32
N ARG A 73 -4.18 -1.91 -10.63
CA ARG A 73 -5.54 -1.96 -11.18
C ARG A 73 -5.75 -1.02 -12.36
N PRO A 74 -5.31 0.26 -12.35
CA PRO A 74 -5.45 1.14 -13.51
C PRO A 74 -4.70 0.61 -14.72
N LEU A 75 -3.51 0.04 -14.53
CA LEU A 75 -2.67 -0.48 -15.60
C LEU A 75 -3.22 -1.78 -16.21
N LEU A 76 -3.90 -2.61 -15.40
CA LEU A 76 -4.64 -3.76 -15.93
C LEU A 76 -5.83 -3.30 -16.78
N LYS A 77 -6.56 -2.27 -16.33
CA LYS A 77 -7.69 -1.71 -17.07
C LYS A 77 -7.27 -1.11 -18.42
N GLU A 78 -6.15 -0.38 -18.46
CA GLU A 78 -5.58 0.14 -19.72
C GLU A 78 -5.14 -0.93 -20.73
N ARG A 79 -4.92 -2.19 -20.29
CA ARG A 79 -4.56 -3.31 -21.18
C ARG A 79 -5.74 -4.14 -21.66
N GLU A 80 -6.92 -3.95 -21.05
CA GLU A 80 -8.16 -4.63 -21.46
C GLU A 80 -8.88 -3.89 -22.60
N ASP A 81 -8.61 -2.58 -22.75
CA ASP A 81 -9.04 -1.71 -23.85
C ASP A 81 -8.04 -1.75 -25.03
#